data_AF-A0A9E2Z2F4-F1
#
_entry.id   AF-A0A9E2Z2F4-F1
#
_cell.length_a   1.000
_cell.length_b   1.000
_cell.length_c   1.000
_cell.angle_alpha   90.00
_cell.angle_beta   90.00
_cell.angle_gamma   90.00
#
_symmetry.space_group_name_H-M   'P 1'
#
loop_
_entity.id
_entity.type
_entity.pdbx_description
1 polymer ?
#
loop_
_entity_poly.entity_id
_entity_poly.type
_entity_poly.pdbx_seq_one_letter_code
_entity_poly.pdbx_strand_id
1 'polypeptide(L)'
;MAPRANWKGFLRLSLVTCPVALYPATSDTEKVSFNQINRKTGHRIKYSKVDADTGEEVANEDIVKGYKVDTDTYIEVTREELDDIALES
;
A
#
# COMPACT_ATOMS: atom_id res chain seq x y z
N MET A 1 -6.31 -17.54 -18.03
CA MET A 1 -6.97 -17.32 -16.72
C MET A 1 -8.18 -16.44 -16.95
N ALA A 2 -9.34 -16.72 -16.35
CA ALA A 2 -10.53 -15.88 -16.51
C ALA A 2 -10.31 -14.49 -15.87
N PRO A 3 -10.77 -13.39 -16.51
CA PRO A 3 -10.58 -12.05 -15.97
C PRO A 3 -11.28 -11.90 -14.61
N ARG A 4 -10.53 -11.45 -13.59
CA ARG A 4 -11.08 -11.12 -12.27
C ARG A 4 -11.45 -9.64 -12.25
N ALA A 5 -12.70 -9.35 -11.90
CA ALA A 5 -13.15 -7.98 -11.72
C ALA A 5 -12.40 -7.34 -10.54
N ASN A 6 -11.87 -6.14 -10.71
CA ASN A 6 -11.26 -5.37 -9.62
C ASN A 6 -12.31 -4.79 -8.68
N TRP A 7 -13.53 -4.60 -9.18
CA TRP A 7 -14.65 -4.10 -8.40
C TRP A 7 -15.98 -4.58 -8.97
N LYS A 8 -16.97 -4.79 -8.09
CA LYS A 8 -18.34 -5.15 -8.44
C LYS A 8 -19.29 -4.26 -7.64
N GLY A 9 -20.36 -3.80 -8.28
CA GLY A 9 -21.37 -3.00 -7.62
C GLY A 9 -22.59 -2.78 -8.49
N PHE A 10 -23.36 -1.75 -8.17
CA PHE A 10 -24.58 -1.40 -8.89
C PHE A 10 -24.47 0.02 -9.45
N LEU A 11 -24.81 0.18 -10.72
CA LEU A 11 -24.96 1.48 -11.36
C LEU A 11 -26.45 1.86 -11.34
N ARG A 12 -26.77 2.98 -10.67
CA ARG A 12 -28.14 3.51 -10.61
C ARG A 12 -28.31 4.65 -11.62
N LEU A 13 -29.19 4.47 -12.58
CA LEU A 13 -29.58 5.46 -13.58
C LEU A 13 -31.04 5.85 -13.34
N SER A 14 -31.25 6.96 -12.62
CA SER A 14 -32.56 7.39 -12.12
C SER A 14 -33.30 6.28 -11.35
N LEU A 15 -34.19 5.54 -12.02
CA LEU A 15 -35.01 4.47 -11.44
C LEU A 15 -34.51 3.06 -11.80
N VAL A 16 -33.51 2.95 -12.67
CA VAL A 16 -32.95 1.67 -13.12
C VAL A 16 -31.69 1.37 -12.33
N THR A 17 -31.57 0.14 -11.82
CA THR A 17 -30.38 -0.34 -11.12
C THR A 17 -29.83 -1.57 -11.84
N CYS A 18 -28.60 -1.46 -12.33
CA CYS A 18 -27.94 -2.52 -13.09
C CYS A 18 -26.68 -3.01 -12.34
N PRO A 19 -26.49 -4.33 -12.14
CA PRO A 19 -25.22 -4.85 -11.63
C PRO A 19 -24.12 -4.63 -12.66
N VAL A 20 -22.97 -4.13 -12.21
CA VAL A 20 -21.80 -3.85 -13.05
C VAL A 20 -20.55 -4.46 -12.43
N ALA A 21 -19.58 -4.79 -13.29
CA ALA A 21 -18.26 -5.25 -12.91
C ALA A 21 -17.22 -4.43 -13.67
N LEU A 22 -16.26 -3.88 -12.94
CA LEU A 22 -15.13 -3.16 -13.52
C LEU A 22 -13.99 -4.15 -13.79
N TYR A 23 -13.34 -3.96 -14.94
CA TYR A 23 -12.18 -4.71 -15.37
C TYR A 23 -11.11 -3.73 -15.84
N PRO A 24 -9.83 -3.97 -15.53
CA PRO A 24 -8.75 -3.12 -16.02
C PRO A 24 -8.61 -3.31 -17.55
N ALA A 25 -8.53 -2.20 -18.27
CA ALA A 25 -8.35 -2.21 -19.73
C ALA A 25 -6.95 -2.69 -20.15
N THR A 26 -5.97 -2.55 -19.25
CA THR A 26 -4.59 -3.00 -19.42
C THR A 26 -4.23 -4.00 -18.33
N SER A 27 -3.54 -5.08 -18.70
CA SER A 27 -3.07 -6.08 -17.75
C SER A 27 -1.56 -5.96 -17.59
N ASP A 28 -1.09 -5.64 -16.40
CA ASP A 28 0.35 -5.68 -16.08
C ASP A 28 0.88 -7.12 -15.95
N THR A 29 -0.02 -8.11 -15.97
CA THR A 29 0.28 -9.55 -15.84
C THR A 29 1.26 -10.07 -16.89
N GLU A 30 1.35 -9.42 -18.06
CA GLU A 30 2.31 -9.77 -19.10
C GLU A 30 3.73 -9.26 -18.83
N LYS A 31 3.91 -8.41 -17.81
CA LYS A 31 5.24 -7.94 -17.42
C LYS A 31 5.97 -9.01 -16.61
N VAL A 32 7.12 -9.42 -17.13
CA VAL A 32 8.06 -10.28 -16.41
C VAL A 32 8.51 -9.56 -15.15
N SER A 33 8.14 -10.09 -13.97
CA SER A 33 8.59 -9.59 -12.68
C SER A 33 9.86 -10.33 -12.25
N PHE A 34 10.81 -9.58 -11.71
CA PHE A 34 12.08 -10.13 -11.21
C PHE A 34 12.08 -10.09 -9.67
N ASN A 35 12.48 -11.19 -9.05
CA ASN A 35 12.78 -11.22 -7.62
C ASN A 35 14.22 -10.73 -7.39
N GLN A 36 14.44 -9.98 -6.32
CA GLN A 36 15.79 -9.64 -5.89
C GLN A 36 16.43 -10.86 -5.22
N ILE A 37 17.59 -11.27 -5.74
CA ILE A 37 18.32 -12.45 -5.29
C ILE A 37 19.72 -12.02 -4.84
N ASN A 38 20.18 -12.57 -3.70
CA ASN A 38 21.56 -12.42 -3.26
C ASN A 38 22.49 -13.17 -4.22
N ARG A 39 23.38 -12.43 -4.91
CA ARG A 39 24.29 -12.99 -5.92
C ARG A 39 25.21 -14.10 -5.40
N LYS A 40 25.59 -14.07 -4.12
CA LYS A 40 26.52 -15.05 -3.54
C LYS A 40 25.83 -16.35 -3.12
N THR A 41 24.60 -16.26 -2.60
CA THR A 41 23.89 -17.40 -2.00
C THR A 41 22.73 -17.91 -2.85
N GLY A 42 22.25 -17.13 -3.82
CA GLY A 42 21.08 -17.47 -4.62
C GLY A 42 19.76 -17.34 -3.86
N HIS A 43 19.77 -16.85 -2.61
CA HIS A 43 18.56 -16.72 -1.80
C HIS A 43 17.81 -15.41 -2.09
N ARG A 44 16.48 -15.47 -1.97
CA ARG A 44 15.60 -14.29 -2.12
C ARG A 44 15.83 -13.29 -0.99
N ILE A 45 15.95 -12.01 -1.33
CA ILE A 45 16.06 -10.92 -0.36
C ILE A 45 14.70 -10.71 0.32
N LYS A 46 14.70 -10.65 1.65
CA LYS A 46 13.56 -10.23 2.46
C LYS A 46 13.87 -8.86 3.07
N TYR A 47 12.88 -7.98 3.10
CA TYR A 47 12.96 -6.70 3.79
C TYR A 47 12.35 -6.85 5.17
N SER A 48 13.06 -6.33 6.16
CA SER A 48 12.55 -6.13 7.51
C SER A 48 12.73 -4.67 7.88
N LYS A 49 11.81 -4.14 8.70
CA LYS A 49 11.89 -2.80 9.24
C LYS A 49 12.58 -2.92 10.60
N VAL A 50 13.72 -2.27 10.75
CA VAL A 50 14.52 -2.31 11.98
C VAL A 50 14.63 -0.93 12.58
N ASP A 51 14.65 -0.85 13.90
CA ASP A 51 14.93 0.38 14.64
C ASP A 51 16.38 0.83 14.38
N ALA A 52 16.58 2.13 14.19
CA ALA A 52 17.88 2.67 13.80
C ALA A 52 18.90 2.68 14.95
N ASP A 53 18.43 2.77 16.20
CA ASP A 53 19.26 2.87 17.38
C ASP A 53 19.51 1.51 18.02
N THR A 54 18.47 0.67 18.12
CA THR A 54 18.59 -0.66 18.76
C THR A 54 18.95 -1.77 17.77
N GLY A 55 18.64 -1.60 16.48
CA GLY A 55 18.83 -2.62 15.45
C GLY A 55 17.83 -3.78 15.52
N GLU A 56 16.81 -3.67 16.35
CA GLU A 56 15.77 -4.69 16.52
C GLU A 56 14.67 -4.57 15.46
N GLU A 57 14.04 -5.68 15.10
CA GLU A 57 12.92 -5.69 14.16
C GLU A 57 11.67 -5.07 14.80
N VAL A 58 11.03 -4.13 14.10
CA VAL A 58 9.85 -3.42 14.59
C VAL A 58 8.61 -3.95 13.87
N ALA A 59 7.62 -4.36 14.65
CA ALA A 59 6.33 -4.79 14.12
C ALA A 59 5.61 -3.62 13.45
N ASN A 60 4.79 -3.88 12.44
CA ASN A 60 4.11 -2.80 11.69
C ASN A 60 3.18 -1.95 12.56
N GLU A 61 2.64 -2.55 13.63
CA GLU A 61 1.74 -1.93 14.59
C GLU A 61 2.43 -0.85 15.43
N ASP A 62 3.73 -1.01 15.70
CA ASP A 62 4.53 -0.08 16.49
C ASP A 62 5.15 1.05 15.63
N ILE A 63 4.90 1.06 14.31
CA ILE A 63 5.46 2.05 13.39
C ILE A 63 4.49 3.19 13.16
N VAL A 64 4.76 4.31 13.83
CA VAL A 64 4.05 5.58 13.64
C VAL A 64 4.70 6.43 12.54
N LYS A 65 3.91 7.32 11.92
CA LYS A 65 4.44 8.30 10.96
C LYS A 65 4.89 9.53 11.74
N GLY A 66 6.14 9.94 11.58
CA GLY A 66 6.65 11.19 12.15
C GLY A 66 7.05 12.18 11.07
N TYR A 67 6.74 13.47 11.23
CA TYR A 67 7.27 14.54 10.41
C TYR A 67 8.43 15.24 11.12
N LYS A 68 9.57 15.41 10.45
CA LYS A 68 10.76 16.05 11.01
C LYS A 68 10.58 17.57 11.02
N VAL A 69 10.61 18.19 12.20
CA VAL A 69 10.46 19.65 12.36
C VAL A 69 11.81 20.34 12.62
N ASP A 70 12.72 19.69 13.35
CA ASP A 70 14.07 20.19 13.60
C ASP A 70 15.11 19.05 13.60
N THR A 71 16.38 19.35 13.87
CA THR A 71 17.41 18.33 14.04
C THR A 71 17.05 17.51 15.27
N ASP A 72 16.73 16.24 15.06
CA ASP A 72 16.33 15.26 16.09
C ASP A 72 14.93 15.40 16.68
N THR A 73 14.09 16.29 16.15
CA THR A 73 12.69 16.41 16.60
C THR A 73 11.71 15.93 15.54
N TYR A 74 10.96 14.86 15.85
CA TYR A 74 9.88 14.33 15.03
C TYR A 74 8.55 14.55 15.73
N ILE A 75 7.56 15.10 15.01
CA ILE A 75 6.18 15.16 15.48
C ILE A 75 5.46 13.93 14.93
N GLU A 76 4.92 13.12 15.82
CA GLU A 76 4.02 12.02 15.47
C GLU A 76 2.75 12.56 14.82
N VAL A 77 2.41 12.04 13.64
CA VAL A 77 1.17 12.34 12.94
C VAL A 77 0.37 11.05 12.88
N THR A 78 -0.76 11.05 13.58
CA THR A 78 -1.65 9.89 13.61
C THR A 78 -2.35 9.70 12.26
N ARG A 79 -2.85 8.50 12.00
CA ARG A 79 -3.63 8.25 10.78
C ARG A 79 -4.95 9.02 10.79
N GLU A 80 -5.54 9.21 11.97
CA GLU A 80 -6.80 9.94 12.16
C GLU A 80 -6.65 11.42 11.79
N GLU A 81 -5.55 12.08 12.20
CA GLU A 81 -5.28 13.48 11.82
C GLU A 81 -5.08 13.63 10.30
N LEU A 82 -4.46 12.64 9.65
CA LEU A 82 -4.31 12.66 8.18
C LEU A 82 -5.64 12.47 7.45
N ASP A 83 -6.56 11.69 8.03
CA ASP A 83 -7.89 11.46 7.45
C ASP A 83 -8.79 12.69 7.62
N ASP A 84 -8.73 13.36 8.79
CA ASP A 84 -9.49 14.59 9.06
C ASP A 84 -9.07 15.78 8.17
N ILE A 85 -7.79 15.83 7.78
CA ILE A 85 -7.26 16.86 6.87
C ILE A 85 -7.46 16.47 5.39
N ALA A 86 -7.80 15.21 5.08
CA ALA A 86 -8.00 14.79 3.71
C ALA A 86 -9.21 15.56 3.12
N LEU A 87 -8.95 16.39 2.10
CA LEU A 87 -10.01 17.11 1.39
C LEU A 87 -11.04 16.11 0.88
N GLU A 88 -12.28 16.23 1.35
CA GLU A 88 -13.43 15.54 0.77
C GLU A 88 -13.47 15.86 -0.73
N SER A 89 -13.21 14.85 -1.56
CA SER A 89 -13.34 14.94 -3.03
C SER A 89 -14.50 14.07 -3.50
#